data_AF-A0A7S3B9M4-F1
#
_entry.id   AF-A0A7S3B9M4-F1
#
_cell.length_a   1.000
_cell.length_b   1.000
_cell.length_c   1.000
_cell.angle_alpha   90.00
_cell.angle_beta   90.00
_cell.angle_gamma   90.00
#
_symmetry.space_group_name_H-M   'P 1'
#
loop_
_entity.id
_entity.type
_entity.pdbx_description
1 polymer ?
#
loop_
_entity_poly.entity_id
_entity_poly.type
_entity_poly.pdbx_seq_one_letter_code
_entity_poly.pdbx_strand_id
1 'polypeptide(L)'
;NLSEIRTARARKFVQGGCCGLNELLKFEAFLMNEYDRILVLDADSLIIRNIDHLFERSVRLGLSLVYTGDPAMAAKNAAALPAQGGFLLIAPNVTIREELLEIIREGNFRGGGGWRDSRIGWGYGGATVQGLLAYYYKRVAPPSLSAMLDFCRYNRMLTHRFNCSGVAIDEVFSTHFTVCQKPWTCRPVASTMCHELHAVWWDVRSSLERSCGLEPHPRCVDRLGRIRRRPYARLLPRLIQASPSPLASSGQLTSKWSNQTTAWPKSRCLRQARPHASPGGLPTS
;
A
#
# COMPACT_ATOMS: atom_id res chain seq x y z
N ASN A 1 22.23 9.65 1.82
CA ASN A 1 22.81 10.20 0.57
C ASN A 1 23.28 9.04 -0.32
N LEU A 2 23.18 9.12 -1.67
CA LEU A 2 23.74 8.10 -2.57
C LEU A 2 25.24 7.87 -2.37
N SER A 3 25.98 8.90 -1.98
CA SER A 3 27.41 8.81 -1.70
C SER A 3 27.75 7.82 -0.58
N GLU A 4 26.80 7.51 0.31
CA GLU A 4 26.98 6.55 1.39
C GLU A 4 26.93 5.09 0.91
N ILE A 5 26.40 4.83 -0.29
CA ILE A 5 26.36 3.48 -0.86
C ILE A 5 27.73 3.17 -1.45
N ARG A 6 28.41 2.16 -0.89
CA ARG A 6 29.82 1.85 -1.20
C ARG A 6 30.05 1.46 -2.66
N THR A 7 29.11 0.77 -3.29
CA THR A 7 29.30 0.27 -4.66
C THR A 7 28.58 1.15 -5.70
N ALA A 8 29.29 1.52 -6.76
CA ALA A 8 28.71 2.27 -7.89
C ALA A 8 27.55 1.51 -8.55
N ARG A 9 27.64 0.18 -8.56
CA ARG A 9 26.60 -0.70 -9.10
C ARG A 9 25.31 -0.63 -8.28
N ALA A 10 25.38 -0.68 -6.95
CA ALA A 10 24.19 -0.53 -6.12
C ALA A 10 23.58 0.86 -6.22
N ARG A 11 24.39 1.93 -6.34
CA ARG A 11 23.86 3.28 -6.60
C ARG A 11 22.94 3.31 -7.83
N LYS A 12 23.37 2.70 -8.94
CA LYS A 12 22.57 2.60 -10.17
C LYS A 12 21.27 1.80 -9.97
N PHE A 13 21.30 0.74 -9.17
CA PHE A 13 20.11 -0.07 -8.91
C PHE A 13 19.11 0.60 -7.97
N VAL A 14 19.60 1.27 -6.93
CA VAL A 14 18.76 2.00 -5.97
C VAL A 14 18.14 3.24 -6.61
N GLN A 15 18.77 3.79 -7.66
CA GLN A 15 18.15 4.81 -8.52
C GLN A 15 17.12 4.23 -9.50
N GLY A 16 17.12 2.92 -9.74
CA GLY A 16 16.17 2.24 -10.62
C GLY A 16 14.82 1.98 -9.95
N GLY A 17 13.86 1.46 -10.72
CA GLY A 17 12.49 1.21 -10.23
C GLY A 17 11.53 2.37 -10.54
N CYS A 18 10.41 2.45 -9.81
CA CYS A 18 9.38 3.47 -10.04
C CYS A 18 9.71 4.80 -9.34
N CYS A 19 10.40 4.73 -8.20
CA CYS A 19 10.62 5.87 -7.29
C CYS A 19 12.08 6.01 -6.84
N GLY A 20 12.97 5.07 -7.19
CA GLY A 20 14.39 5.09 -6.79
C GLY A 20 14.57 5.23 -5.27
N LEU A 21 15.48 6.11 -4.85
CA LEU A 21 15.73 6.40 -3.44
C LEU A 21 14.50 6.93 -2.67
N ASN A 22 13.55 7.58 -3.35
CA ASN A 22 12.37 8.12 -2.67
C ASN A 22 11.49 6.99 -2.10
N GLU A 23 11.65 5.75 -2.60
CA GLU A 23 10.97 4.61 -2.01
C GLU A 23 11.44 4.34 -0.57
N LEU A 24 12.69 4.72 -0.22
CA LEU A 24 13.22 4.58 1.13
C LEU A 24 12.58 5.54 2.14
N LEU A 25 11.82 6.55 1.70
CA LEU A 25 11.02 7.39 2.60
C LEU A 25 10.02 6.56 3.43
N LYS A 26 9.66 5.36 2.96
CA LYS A 26 8.83 4.42 3.73
C LYS A 26 9.51 3.94 5.03
N PHE A 27 10.83 4.05 5.13
CA PHE A 27 11.57 3.70 6.34
C PHE A 27 11.46 4.74 7.45
N GLU A 28 10.94 5.94 7.15
CA GLU A 28 10.63 6.92 8.19
C GLU A 28 9.55 6.40 9.15
N ALA A 29 8.70 5.45 8.73
CA ALA A 29 7.77 4.76 9.62
C ALA A 29 8.46 4.02 10.77
N PHE A 30 9.74 3.62 10.63
CA PHE A 30 10.48 3.00 11.74
C PHE A 30 10.91 4.00 12.82
N LEU A 31 10.88 5.31 12.55
CA LEU A 31 11.27 6.36 13.50
C LEU A 31 10.09 6.94 14.29
N MET A 32 8.86 6.67 13.86
CA MET A 32 7.64 7.24 14.42
C MET A 32 7.22 6.50 15.71
N ASN A 33 8.10 6.52 16.71
CA ASN A 33 7.97 5.78 17.98
C ASN A 33 6.81 6.27 18.86
N GLU A 34 6.13 7.35 18.49
CA GLU A 34 4.89 7.79 19.12
C GLU A 34 3.69 6.88 18.80
N TYR A 35 3.82 5.94 17.86
CA TYR A 35 2.80 4.94 17.53
C TYR A 35 3.30 3.52 17.82
N ASP A 36 2.42 2.67 18.34
CA ASP A 36 2.74 1.24 18.48
C ASP A 36 2.86 0.54 17.13
N ARG A 37 2.03 0.96 16.15
CA ARG A 37 1.89 0.34 14.84
C ARG A 37 1.52 1.38 13.79
N ILE A 38 2.10 1.23 12.60
CA ILE A 38 1.90 2.15 11.47
C ILE A 38 1.61 1.35 10.23
N LEU A 39 0.45 1.60 9.61
CA LEU A 39 0.13 1.06 8.29
C LEU A 39 0.55 2.08 7.22
N VAL A 40 1.62 1.75 6.50
CA VAL A 40 2.08 2.47 5.32
C VAL A 40 1.37 1.92 4.09
N LEU A 41 0.64 2.78 3.39
CA LEU A 41 -0.04 2.46 2.14
C LEU A 41 0.49 3.36 1.03
N ASP A 42 0.64 2.81 -0.18
CA ASP A 42 0.83 3.64 -1.36
C ASP A 42 -0.44 4.47 -1.64
N ALA A 43 -0.27 5.67 -2.18
CA ALA A 43 -1.37 6.60 -2.45
C ALA A 43 -2.36 6.10 -3.52
N ASP A 44 -1.96 5.10 -4.31
CA ASP A 44 -2.80 4.39 -5.26
C ASP A 44 -3.39 3.08 -4.70
N SER A 45 -3.56 3.01 -3.37
CA SER A 45 -4.30 1.95 -2.69
C SER A 45 -5.66 2.43 -2.18
N LEU A 46 -6.57 1.48 -1.96
CA LEU A 46 -7.89 1.72 -1.38
C LEU A 46 -8.24 0.63 -0.37
N ILE A 47 -8.55 1.05 0.86
CA ILE A 47 -9.18 0.19 1.86
C ILE A 47 -10.67 0.09 1.57
N ILE A 48 -11.16 -1.13 1.40
CA ILE A 48 -12.56 -1.45 1.05
C ILE A 48 -13.32 -1.95 2.29
N ARG A 49 -12.63 -2.64 3.21
CA ARG A 49 -13.19 -3.19 4.44
C ARG A 49 -12.31 -2.87 5.64
N ASN A 50 -12.89 -2.93 6.84
CA ASN A 50 -12.14 -2.77 8.09
C ASN A 50 -10.98 -3.77 8.17
N ILE A 51 -9.80 -3.28 8.56
CA ILE A 51 -8.57 -4.07 8.72
C ILE A 51 -7.94 -3.90 10.10
N ASP A 52 -8.69 -3.42 11.09
CA ASP A 52 -8.16 -3.08 12.42
C ASP A 52 -7.68 -4.33 13.16
N HIS A 53 -8.27 -5.49 12.87
CA HIS A 53 -7.83 -6.79 13.39
C HIS A 53 -6.36 -7.12 13.04
N LEU A 54 -5.79 -6.49 12.00
CA LEU A 54 -4.37 -6.64 11.68
C LEU A 54 -3.47 -5.98 12.74
N PHE A 55 -3.90 -4.84 13.29
CA PHE A 55 -3.16 -4.12 14.33
C PHE A 55 -3.14 -4.94 15.63
N GLU A 56 -4.31 -5.39 16.08
CA GLU A 56 -4.44 -6.24 17.27
C GLU A 56 -3.61 -7.52 17.15
N ARG A 57 -3.71 -8.19 15.99
CA ARG A 57 -2.94 -9.41 15.73
C ARG A 57 -1.44 -9.13 15.72
N SER A 58 -1.01 -8.01 15.13
CA SER A 58 0.40 -7.63 15.07
C SER A 58 0.99 -7.36 16.46
N VAL A 59 0.23 -6.69 17.33
CA VAL A 59 0.61 -6.46 18.74
C VAL A 59 0.66 -7.79 19.49
N ARG A 60 -0.41 -8.57 19.46
CA ARG A 60 -0.52 -9.84 20.19
C ARG A 60 0.58 -10.84 19.85
N LEU A 61 1.00 -10.88 18.58
CA LEU A 61 2.03 -11.81 18.10
C LEU A 61 3.45 -11.23 18.16
N GLY A 62 3.63 -9.99 18.63
CA GLY A 62 4.95 -9.35 18.69
C GLY A 62 5.58 -9.16 17.31
N LEU A 63 4.77 -8.98 16.26
CA LEU A 63 5.26 -8.82 14.89
C LEU A 63 5.82 -7.41 14.70
N SER A 64 6.98 -7.32 14.07
CA SER A 64 7.60 -6.06 13.65
C SER A 64 7.22 -5.65 12.22
N LEU A 65 6.88 -6.62 11.37
CA LEU A 65 6.37 -6.37 10.02
C LEU A 65 5.22 -7.31 9.67
N VAL A 66 4.09 -6.75 9.26
CA VAL A 66 3.05 -7.47 8.52
C VAL A 66 2.98 -6.88 7.12
N TYR A 67 3.06 -7.72 6.10
CA TYR A 67 3.18 -7.28 4.70
C TYR A 67 2.43 -8.21 3.76
N THR A 68 2.27 -7.83 2.50
CA THR A 68 1.80 -8.74 1.45
C THR A 68 2.94 -9.09 0.50
N GLY A 69 2.97 -10.31 -0.03
CA GLY A 69 3.92 -10.65 -1.09
C GLY A 69 3.61 -9.93 -2.41
N ASP A 70 4.63 -9.69 -3.23
CA ASP A 70 4.49 -9.13 -4.57
C ASP A 70 4.75 -10.19 -5.67
N PRO A 71 3.73 -11.00 -6.02
CA PRO A 71 3.85 -11.97 -7.11
C PRO A 71 3.99 -11.31 -8.49
N ALA A 72 3.61 -10.04 -8.65
CA ALA A 72 3.77 -9.33 -9.92
C ALA A 72 5.25 -9.07 -10.23
N MET A 73 6.04 -8.81 -9.19
CA MET A 73 7.47 -8.52 -9.28
C MET A 73 8.37 -9.73 -8.95
N ALA A 74 7.79 -10.86 -8.56
CA ALA A 74 8.55 -12.08 -8.29
C ALA A 74 9.29 -12.60 -9.53
N ALA A 75 10.59 -12.85 -9.40
CA ALA A 75 11.36 -13.52 -10.44
C ALA A 75 11.04 -15.03 -10.48
N LYS A 76 11.09 -15.66 -11.66
CA LYS A 76 10.69 -17.08 -11.86
C LYS A 76 11.40 -18.07 -10.91
N ASN A 77 12.63 -17.78 -10.49
CA ASN A 77 13.43 -18.65 -9.63
C ASN A 77 13.69 -18.06 -8.24
N ALA A 78 12.87 -17.10 -7.81
CA ALA A 78 13.06 -16.42 -6.53
C ALA A 78 12.88 -17.39 -5.35
N ALA A 79 13.80 -17.33 -4.38
CA ALA A 79 13.74 -18.14 -3.17
C ALA A 79 12.58 -17.71 -2.24
N ALA A 80 12.08 -16.49 -2.40
CA ALA A 80 10.88 -15.99 -1.75
C ALA A 80 10.23 -14.88 -2.59
N LEU A 81 8.93 -14.66 -2.38
CA LEU A 81 8.25 -13.48 -2.93
C LEU A 81 8.87 -12.21 -2.36
N PRO A 82 9.09 -11.16 -3.18
CA PRO A 82 9.39 -9.83 -2.66
C PRO A 82 8.23 -9.33 -1.80
N ALA A 83 8.52 -8.40 -0.90
CA ALA A 83 7.49 -7.68 -0.18
C ALA A 83 6.85 -6.67 -1.11
N GLN A 84 5.55 -6.47 -1.00
CA GLN A 84 4.85 -5.44 -1.73
C GLN A 84 4.97 -4.14 -0.91
N GLY A 85 5.67 -3.15 -1.47
CA GLY A 85 6.02 -1.93 -0.74
C GLY A 85 4.86 -0.98 -0.43
N GLY A 86 3.70 -1.14 -1.07
CA GLY A 86 2.49 -0.34 -0.90
C GLY A 86 1.51 -0.86 0.15
N PHE A 87 1.84 -1.93 0.88
CA PHE A 87 1.11 -2.38 2.06
C PHE A 87 2.08 -2.92 3.12
N LEU A 88 2.42 -2.10 4.11
CA LEU A 88 3.35 -2.44 5.18
C LEU A 88 2.79 -1.99 6.53
N LEU A 89 2.48 -2.93 7.42
CA LEU A 89 2.15 -2.65 8.82
C LEU A 89 3.41 -2.87 9.66
N ILE A 90 3.98 -1.77 10.14
CA ILE A 90 5.30 -1.71 10.78
C ILE A 90 5.11 -1.46 12.28
N ALA A 91 5.88 -2.15 13.12
CA ALA A 91 6.16 -1.70 14.48
C ALA A 91 7.42 -0.80 14.44
N PRO A 92 7.33 0.47 14.84
CA PRO A 92 8.48 1.38 14.83
C PRO A 92 9.65 0.82 15.63
N ASN A 93 10.85 0.89 15.06
CA ASN A 93 12.07 0.38 15.65
C ASN A 93 13.29 0.98 14.94
N VAL A 94 13.98 1.90 15.62
CA VAL A 94 15.14 2.61 15.09
C VAL A 94 16.30 1.65 14.76
N THR A 95 16.49 0.60 15.55
CA THR A 95 17.55 -0.39 15.32
C THR A 95 17.33 -1.14 14.01
N ILE A 96 16.10 -1.62 13.75
CA ILE A 96 15.76 -2.29 12.49
C ILE A 96 16.00 -1.34 11.30
N ARG A 97 15.65 -0.06 11.44
CA ARG A 97 15.93 0.93 10.39
C ARG A 97 17.42 1.05 10.09
N GLU A 98 18.26 1.19 11.11
CA GLU A 98 19.70 1.32 10.90
C GLU A 98 20.30 0.05 10.28
N GLU A 99 19.85 -1.14 10.70
CA GLU A 99 20.27 -2.41 10.06
C GLU A 99 19.87 -2.45 8.56
N LEU A 100 18.67 -2.00 8.21
CA LEU A 100 18.22 -1.88 6.82
C LEU A 100 19.11 -0.90 6.03
N LEU A 101 19.43 0.24 6.62
CA LEU A 101 20.30 1.25 6.00
C LEU A 101 21.75 0.76 5.86
N GLU A 102 22.27 0.00 6.82
CA GLU A 102 23.58 -0.64 6.73
C GLU A 102 23.66 -1.61 5.55
N ILE A 103 22.63 -2.43 5.32
CA ILE A 103 22.56 -3.31 4.14
C ILE A 103 22.58 -2.50 2.83
N ILE A 104 21.85 -1.38 2.78
CA ILE A 104 21.87 -0.48 1.62
C ILE A 104 23.26 0.13 1.41
N ARG A 105 23.87 0.65 2.48
CA ARG A 105 25.20 1.27 2.45
C ARG A 105 26.28 0.27 2.02
N GLU A 106 26.18 -1.00 2.43
CA GLU A 106 27.04 -2.09 1.93
C GLU A 106 26.97 -2.18 0.39
N GLY A 107 25.78 -2.00 -0.19
CA GLY A 107 25.60 -1.96 -1.63
C GLY A 107 25.82 -3.31 -2.32
N ASN A 108 25.57 -4.41 -1.62
CA ASN A 108 25.74 -5.76 -2.15
C ASN A 108 24.43 -6.26 -2.80
N PHE A 109 23.88 -5.48 -3.73
CA PHE A 109 22.74 -5.89 -4.55
C PHE A 109 23.18 -6.30 -5.95
N ARG A 110 22.74 -7.48 -6.41
CA ARG A 110 23.07 -8.02 -7.72
C ARG A 110 21.81 -8.30 -8.53
N GLY A 111 21.73 -7.81 -9.77
CA GLY A 111 20.71 -8.26 -10.71
C GLY A 111 20.82 -9.78 -10.92
N GLY A 112 19.73 -10.51 -10.68
CA GLY A 112 19.71 -11.99 -10.70
C GLY A 112 19.97 -12.68 -9.36
N GLY A 113 20.56 -11.98 -8.38
CA GLY A 113 20.95 -12.55 -7.07
C GLY A 113 20.31 -11.85 -5.87
N GLY A 114 19.90 -10.60 -5.98
CA GLY A 114 19.30 -9.81 -4.90
C GLY A 114 20.33 -9.29 -3.92
N TRP A 115 19.88 -8.95 -2.71
CA TRP A 115 20.76 -8.54 -1.60
C TRP A 115 21.59 -9.72 -1.10
N ARG A 116 22.92 -9.54 -1.03
CA ARG A 116 23.90 -10.55 -0.58
C ARG A 116 23.69 -11.92 -1.24
N ASP A 117 23.35 -11.91 -2.52
CA ASP A 117 23.07 -13.11 -3.34
C ASP A 117 22.00 -14.06 -2.75
N SER A 118 21.08 -13.51 -1.94
CA SER A 118 20.05 -14.28 -1.25
C SER A 118 19.05 -15.00 -2.15
N ARG A 119 19.03 -14.63 -3.44
CA ARG A 119 17.97 -14.96 -4.38
C ARG A 119 16.61 -14.56 -3.80
N ILE A 120 16.49 -13.34 -3.28
CA ILE A 120 15.21 -12.78 -2.85
C ILE A 120 15.04 -11.41 -3.50
N GLY A 121 13.87 -11.21 -4.13
CA GLY A 121 13.42 -9.90 -4.60
C GLY A 121 14.41 -9.16 -5.49
N TRP A 122 15.08 -9.79 -6.45
CA TRP A 122 16.05 -9.11 -7.34
C TRP A 122 15.43 -8.49 -8.59
N GLY A 123 14.10 -8.47 -8.67
CA GLY A 123 13.34 -7.91 -9.78
C GLY A 123 13.25 -6.38 -9.74
N TYR A 124 12.23 -5.85 -10.41
CA TYR A 124 11.87 -4.44 -10.31
C TYR A 124 11.53 -4.08 -8.86
N GLY A 125 12.01 -2.95 -8.35
CA GLY A 125 11.89 -2.59 -6.92
C GLY A 125 12.77 -3.41 -5.97
N GLY A 126 13.60 -4.30 -6.50
CA GLY A 126 14.39 -5.22 -5.68
C GLY A 126 15.48 -4.57 -4.83
N ALA A 127 16.10 -3.53 -5.38
CA ALA A 127 17.13 -2.75 -4.69
C ALA A 127 16.55 -1.72 -3.72
N THR A 128 15.23 -1.69 -3.54
CA THR A 128 14.53 -0.77 -2.65
C THR A 128 13.69 -1.59 -1.66
N VAL A 129 12.60 -1.01 -1.14
CA VAL A 129 11.79 -1.58 -0.05
C VAL A 129 11.30 -3.00 -0.36
N GLN A 130 10.90 -3.28 -1.60
CA GLN A 130 10.29 -4.57 -1.96
C GLN A 130 11.25 -5.75 -1.78
N GLY A 131 12.47 -5.66 -2.32
CA GLY A 131 13.46 -6.71 -2.18
C GLY A 131 14.19 -6.65 -0.84
N LEU A 132 14.44 -5.46 -0.30
CA LEU A 132 15.19 -5.29 0.94
C LEU A 132 14.43 -5.80 2.17
N LEU A 133 13.15 -5.45 2.33
CA LEU A 133 12.35 -5.95 3.46
C LEU A 133 12.19 -7.46 3.39
N ALA A 134 11.92 -8.01 2.20
CA ALA A 134 11.85 -9.45 2.02
C ALA A 134 13.17 -10.15 2.34
N TYR A 135 14.31 -9.59 1.92
CA TYR A 135 15.63 -10.11 2.29
C TYR A 135 15.84 -10.08 3.80
N TYR A 136 15.68 -8.91 4.42
CA TYR A 136 15.92 -8.70 5.85
C TYR A 136 15.09 -9.67 6.70
N TYR A 137 13.77 -9.73 6.50
CA TYR A 137 12.89 -10.57 7.30
C TYR A 137 12.96 -12.08 7.00
N LYS A 138 13.60 -12.49 5.89
CA LYS A 138 13.80 -13.90 5.56
C LYS A 138 15.19 -14.42 5.88
N ARG A 139 16.19 -13.54 6.02
CA ARG A 139 17.60 -13.93 6.13
C ARG A 139 18.35 -13.32 7.30
N VAL A 140 17.88 -12.20 7.85
CA VAL A 140 18.59 -11.44 8.88
C VAL A 140 17.79 -11.48 10.18
N ALA A 141 16.54 -11.04 10.15
CA ALA A 141 15.69 -11.01 11.33
C ALA A 141 15.21 -12.41 11.74
N PRO A 142 14.91 -12.63 13.04
CA PRO A 142 14.24 -13.84 13.49
C PRO A 142 12.94 -14.10 12.70
N PRO A 143 12.67 -15.34 12.26
CA PRO A 143 11.49 -15.65 11.44
C PRO A 143 10.14 -15.30 12.08
N SER A 144 10.09 -15.25 13.41
CA SER A 144 8.90 -14.90 14.20
C SER A 144 8.53 -13.42 14.13
N LEU A 145 9.41 -12.54 13.65
CA LEU A 145 9.18 -11.09 13.65
C LEU A 145 8.33 -10.59 12.49
N SER A 146 7.96 -11.44 11.52
CA SER A 146 7.15 -11.02 10.38
C SER A 146 6.04 -11.99 10.01
N ALA A 147 4.97 -11.46 9.42
CA ALA A 147 3.91 -12.25 8.82
C ALA A 147 3.52 -11.73 7.43
N MET A 148 3.39 -12.65 6.48
CA MET A 148 2.87 -12.34 5.15
C MET A 148 1.36 -12.61 5.12
N LEU A 149 0.58 -11.62 4.66
CA LEU A 149 -0.86 -11.75 4.44
C LEU A 149 -1.16 -12.26 3.03
N ASP A 150 -2.39 -12.71 2.85
CA ASP A 150 -2.96 -13.02 1.55
C ASP A 150 -3.10 -11.74 0.70
N PHE A 151 -2.25 -11.60 -0.31
CA PHE A 151 -2.26 -10.45 -1.21
C PHE A 151 -3.53 -10.40 -2.09
N CYS A 152 -4.23 -11.50 -2.33
CA CYS A 152 -5.50 -11.46 -3.07
C CYS A 152 -6.60 -10.74 -2.27
N ARG A 153 -6.50 -10.73 -0.94
CA ARG A 153 -7.47 -10.10 -0.02
C ARG A 153 -7.01 -8.75 0.52
N TYR A 154 -5.75 -8.62 0.93
CA TYR A 154 -5.25 -7.44 1.65
C TYR A 154 -4.47 -6.46 0.79
N ASN A 155 -4.08 -6.82 -0.43
CA ASN A 155 -3.36 -5.92 -1.32
C ASN A 155 -3.53 -6.35 -2.78
N ARG A 156 -4.79 -6.36 -3.23
CA ARG A 156 -5.15 -6.95 -4.52
C ARG A 156 -4.64 -6.07 -5.67
N MET A 157 -3.55 -6.50 -6.30
CA MET A 157 -2.93 -5.81 -7.45
C MET A 157 -3.45 -6.25 -8.82
N LEU A 158 -4.24 -7.33 -8.89
CA LEU A 158 -4.77 -7.91 -10.13
C LEU A 158 -3.71 -8.32 -11.17
N THR A 159 -2.59 -8.86 -10.70
CA THR A 159 -1.56 -9.43 -11.58
C THR A 159 -2.01 -10.71 -12.28
N HIS A 160 -1.56 -10.91 -13.51
CA HIS A 160 -1.76 -12.16 -14.26
C HIS A 160 -0.84 -13.29 -13.79
N ARG A 161 0.17 -12.99 -12.97
CA ARG A 161 1.13 -13.99 -12.46
C ARG A 161 0.58 -14.86 -11.35
N PHE A 162 -0.58 -14.51 -10.79
CA PHE A 162 -1.22 -15.28 -9.75
C PHE A 162 -2.72 -15.30 -9.90
N ASN A 163 -3.33 -16.45 -9.66
CA ASN A 163 -4.76 -16.61 -9.81
C ASN A 163 -5.50 -16.21 -8.52
N CYS A 164 -6.09 -15.02 -8.50
CA CYS A 164 -7.01 -14.57 -7.46
C CYS A 164 -8.50 -14.70 -7.87
N SER A 165 -8.84 -15.48 -8.90
CA SER A 165 -10.21 -15.55 -9.44
C SER A 165 -11.24 -16.10 -8.44
N GLY A 166 -10.80 -16.92 -7.48
CA GLY A 166 -11.65 -17.48 -6.43
C GLY A 166 -11.99 -16.52 -5.28
N VAL A 167 -11.40 -15.32 -5.26
CA VAL A 167 -11.69 -14.32 -4.23
C VAL A 167 -12.72 -13.34 -4.78
N ALA A 168 -13.94 -13.37 -4.23
CA ALA A 168 -14.99 -12.42 -4.58
C ALA A 168 -14.61 -11.00 -4.14
N ILE A 169 -15.20 -9.97 -4.75
CA ILE A 169 -14.87 -8.57 -4.44
C ILE A 169 -15.20 -8.18 -3.00
N ASP A 170 -16.24 -8.78 -2.43
CA ASP A 170 -16.66 -8.57 -1.05
C ASP A 170 -15.73 -9.27 -0.06
N GLU A 171 -14.87 -10.19 -0.49
CA GLU A 171 -13.78 -10.74 0.34
C GLU A 171 -12.50 -9.88 0.30
N VAL A 172 -12.47 -8.84 -0.55
CA VAL A 172 -11.30 -7.96 -0.68
C VAL A 172 -11.35 -6.89 0.41
N PHE A 173 -10.30 -6.85 1.23
CA PHE A 173 -10.09 -5.84 2.26
C PHE A 173 -9.42 -4.58 1.70
N SER A 174 -8.46 -4.75 0.81
CA SER A 174 -7.81 -3.63 0.13
C SER A 174 -7.34 -3.99 -1.28
N THR A 175 -7.27 -2.97 -2.14
CA THR A 175 -6.71 -3.07 -3.50
C THR A 175 -5.61 -2.04 -3.69
N HIS A 176 -4.65 -2.37 -4.56
CA HIS A 176 -3.59 -1.47 -5.00
C HIS A 176 -3.61 -1.39 -6.52
N PHE A 177 -3.77 -0.18 -7.05
CA PHE A 177 -4.01 0.09 -8.47
C PHE A 177 -2.75 0.02 -9.35
N THR A 178 -1.87 -0.95 -9.08
CA THR A 178 -0.64 -1.19 -9.84
C THR A 178 -0.93 -1.65 -11.28
N VAL A 179 -1.65 -2.76 -11.46
CA VAL A 179 -1.97 -3.31 -12.80
C VAL A 179 -3.20 -2.61 -13.39
N CYS A 180 -4.20 -2.32 -12.56
CA CYS A 180 -5.45 -1.71 -12.99
C CYS A 180 -5.32 -0.26 -13.46
N GLN A 181 -4.12 0.33 -13.49
CA GLN A 181 -3.93 1.77 -13.66
C GLN A 181 -4.66 2.59 -12.59
N LYS A 182 -4.21 3.83 -12.42
CA LYS A 182 -4.72 4.69 -11.37
C LYS A 182 -6.11 5.20 -11.76
N PRO A 183 -7.13 5.12 -10.89
CA PRO A 183 -8.51 5.48 -11.24
C PRO A 183 -8.66 6.90 -11.81
N TRP A 184 -7.88 7.86 -11.32
CA TRP A 184 -7.91 9.25 -11.77
C TRP A 184 -7.23 9.48 -13.14
N THR A 185 -6.49 8.52 -13.68
CA THR A 185 -5.88 8.67 -15.02
C THR A 185 -6.85 8.38 -16.16
N CYS A 186 -8.02 7.81 -15.84
CA CYS A 186 -9.04 7.43 -16.81
C CYS A 186 -8.53 6.59 -17.99
N ARG A 187 -7.42 5.85 -17.80
CA ARG A 187 -6.90 4.93 -18.81
C ARG A 187 -7.82 3.71 -18.91
N PRO A 188 -8.03 3.15 -20.12
CA PRO A 188 -8.75 1.90 -20.28
C PRO A 188 -8.13 0.78 -19.46
N VAL A 189 -8.97 -0.03 -18.82
CA VAL A 189 -8.55 -1.20 -18.05
C VAL A 189 -9.13 -2.45 -18.68
N ALA A 190 -8.40 -3.56 -18.63
CA ALA A 190 -8.73 -4.76 -19.39
C ALA A 190 -9.68 -5.72 -18.67
N SER A 191 -9.73 -5.70 -17.33
CA SER A 191 -10.48 -6.70 -16.55
C SER A 191 -11.75 -6.12 -15.92
N THR A 192 -12.80 -6.94 -15.84
CA THR A 192 -14.05 -6.61 -15.15
C THR A 192 -13.79 -6.21 -13.69
N MET A 193 -12.91 -6.94 -12.99
CA MET A 193 -12.57 -6.62 -11.60
C MET A 193 -11.88 -5.25 -11.47
N CYS A 194 -11.01 -4.83 -12.40
CA CYS A 194 -10.46 -3.47 -12.37
C CYS A 194 -11.57 -2.41 -12.51
N HIS A 195 -12.57 -2.64 -13.36
CA HIS A 195 -13.70 -1.73 -13.48
C HIS A 195 -14.51 -1.62 -12.19
N GLU A 196 -14.75 -2.75 -11.53
CA GLU A 196 -15.50 -2.77 -10.27
C GLU A 196 -14.74 -2.03 -9.16
N LEU A 197 -13.43 -2.26 -9.03
CA LEU A 197 -12.59 -1.58 -8.04
C LEU A 197 -12.44 -0.07 -8.33
N HIS A 198 -12.32 0.32 -9.61
CA HIS A 198 -12.36 1.74 -10.00
C HIS A 198 -13.70 2.39 -9.65
N ALA A 199 -14.82 1.68 -9.83
CA ALA A 199 -16.13 2.21 -9.45
C ALA A 199 -16.23 2.44 -7.94
N VAL A 200 -15.72 1.51 -7.11
CA VAL A 200 -15.65 1.67 -5.65
C VAL A 200 -14.77 2.87 -5.27
N TRP A 201 -13.62 3.07 -5.92
CA TRP A 201 -12.77 4.23 -5.67
C TRP A 201 -13.49 5.55 -5.93
N TRP A 202 -14.18 5.66 -7.07
CA TRP A 202 -14.96 6.85 -7.40
C TRP A 202 -16.16 7.05 -6.46
N ASP A 203 -16.79 5.98 -5.98
CA ASP A 203 -17.85 6.03 -4.97
C ASP A 203 -17.32 6.65 -3.66
N VAL A 204 -16.19 6.13 -3.16
CA VAL A 204 -15.53 6.62 -1.93
C VAL A 204 -15.11 8.08 -2.07
N ARG A 205 -14.43 8.44 -3.17
CA ARG A 205 -14.04 9.83 -3.44
C ARG A 205 -15.24 10.76 -3.50
N SER A 206 -16.27 10.41 -4.27
CA SER A 206 -17.47 11.25 -4.40
C SER A 206 -18.19 11.42 -3.06
N SER A 207 -18.17 10.39 -2.21
CA SER A 207 -18.74 10.44 -0.86
C SER A 207 -17.97 11.43 0.03
N LEU A 208 -16.63 11.39 -0.01
CA LEU A 208 -15.77 12.33 0.70
C LEU A 208 -15.96 13.77 0.20
N GLU A 209 -16.01 13.97 -1.12
CA GLU A 209 -16.23 15.29 -1.72
C GLU A 209 -17.57 15.89 -1.25
N ARG A 210 -18.65 15.10 -1.29
CA ARG A 210 -19.96 15.52 -0.79
C ARG A 210 -19.95 15.83 0.71
N SER A 211 -19.31 15.00 1.53
CA SER A 211 -19.25 15.26 2.99
C SER A 211 -18.47 16.55 3.30
N CYS A 212 -17.51 16.88 2.45
CA CYS A 212 -16.78 18.14 2.47
C CYS A 212 -17.55 19.34 1.87
N GLY A 213 -18.75 19.15 1.33
CA GLY A 213 -19.52 20.20 0.65
C GLY A 213 -18.95 20.62 -0.71
N LEU A 214 -18.17 19.73 -1.35
CA LEU A 214 -17.62 19.94 -2.68
C LEU A 214 -18.49 19.24 -3.74
N GLU A 215 -18.50 19.81 -4.94
CA GLU A 215 -19.06 19.12 -6.10
C GLU A 215 -18.20 17.90 -6.46
N PRO A 216 -18.80 16.69 -6.59
CA PRO A 216 -18.04 15.49 -6.92
C PRO A 216 -17.35 15.61 -8.27
N HIS A 217 -16.10 15.16 -8.33
CA HIS A 217 -15.42 15.07 -9.62
C HIS A 217 -16.14 14.06 -10.52
N PRO A 218 -16.28 14.37 -11.82
CA PRO A 218 -16.91 13.46 -12.75
C PRO A 218 -16.09 12.18 -12.86
N ARG A 219 -16.80 11.04 -12.94
CA ARG A 219 -16.15 9.75 -13.17
C ARG A 219 -15.57 9.69 -14.58
N CYS A 220 -14.57 8.83 -14.73
CA CYS A 220 -14.09 8.45 -16.06
C CYS A 220 -15.23 7.85 -16.89
N VAL A 221 -15.39 8.38 -18.11
CA VAL A 221 -16.30 7.85 -19.12
C VAL A 221 -15.53 6.94 -20.08
N ASP A 222 -16.21 5.96 -20.67
CA ASP A 222 -15.63 5.21 -21.77
C ASP A 222 -15.53 6.06 -23.05
N ARG A 223 -14.93 5.51 -24.12
CA ARG A 223 -14.81 6.21 -25.43
C ARG A 223 -16.15 6.64 -26.03
N LEU A 224 -17.27 6.09 -25.54
CA LEU A 224 -18.63 6.39 -25.98
C LEU A 224 -19.33 7.37 -25.02
N GLY A 225 -18.59 8.01 -24.11
CA GLY A 225 -19.13 8.96 -23.14
C GLY A 225 -19.97 8.31 -22.03
N ARG A 226 -19.98 6.98 -21.92
CA ARG A 226 -20.82 6.28 -20.94
C ARG A 226 -20.10 6.16 -19.61
N ILE A 227 -20.78 6.58 -18.55
CA ILE A 227 -20.39 6.24 -17.17
C ILE A 227 -20.56 4.72 -17.03
N ARG A 228 -19.47 4.00 -16.77
CA ARG A 228 -19.53 2.55 -16.53
C ARG A 228 -20.21 2.28 -15.20
N ARG A 229 -21.54 2.13 -15.22
CA ARG A 229 -22.35 1.85 -14.03
C ARG A 229 -22.34 0.36 -13.70
N ARG A 230 -21.81 0.00 -12.54
CA ARG A 230 -22.39 -1.05 -11.68
C ARG A 230 -22.57 -0.47 -10.27
N PRO A 231 -23.74 -0.63 -9.64
CA PRO A 231 -24.06 0.06 -8.39
C PRO A 231 -23.45 -0.69 -7.20
N TYR A 232 -22.15 -0.50 -6.95
CA TYR A 232 -21.56 -0.84 -5.65
C TYR A 232 -22.08 0.05 -4.51
N ALA A 233 -22.86 1.08 -4.83
CA ALA A 233 -23.65 1.87 -3.90
C ALA A 233 -24.49 1.02 -2.91
N ARG A 234 -24.88 -0.22 -3.25
CA ARG A 234 -25.60 -1.11 -2.30
C ARG A 234 -24.69 -1.86 -1.32
N LEU A 235 -23.40 -2.01 -1.63
CA LEU A 235 -22.45 -2.74 -0.81
C LEU A 235 -21.65 -1.83 0.11
N LEU A 236 -21.46 -0.54 -0.22
CA LEU A 236 -20.71 0.40 0.63
C LEU A 236 -21.17 0.43 2.10
N PRO A 237 -22.49 0.50 2.41
CA PRO A 237 -22.95 0.47 3.79
C PRO A 237 -22.62 -0.85 4.50
N ARG A 238 -22.71 -1.99 3.79
CA ARG A 238 -22.39 -3.33 4.34
C ARG A 238 -20.88 -3.56 4.51
N LEU A 239 -20.05 -3.01 3.62
CA LEU A 239 -18.59 -3.14 3.64
C LEU A 239 -17.95 -2.26 4.71
N ILE A 240 -18.53 -1.08 4.98
CA ILE A 240 -18.09 -0.16 6.05
C ILE A 240 -18.59 -0.63 7.43
N GLN A 241 -19.79 -1.23 7.53
CA GLN A 241 -20.37 -1.68 8.81
C GLN A 241 -19.96 -3.09 9.26
N ALA A 242 -19.32 -3.89 8.40
CA ALA A 242 -18.85 -5.22 8.77
C ALA A 242 -17.53 -5.16 9.57
N SER A 243 -17.57 -4.59 10.77
CA SER A 243 -16.61 -4.94 11.81
C SER A 243 -16.91 -6.36 12.30
N PRO A 244 -15.92 -7.23 12.52
CA PRO A 244 -16.17 -8.47 13.26
C PRO A 244 -16.64 -8.08 14.66
N SER A 245 -17.73 -8.69 15.14
CA SER A 245 -18.08 -8.63 16.56
C SER A 245 -16.86 -9.03 17.39
N PRO A 246 -16.54 -8.32 18.49
CA PRO A 246 -15.47 -8.75 19.36
C PRO A 246 -15.77 -10.17 19.82
N LEU A 247 -14.82 -11.08 19.57
CA LEU A 247 -14.77 -12.38 20.23
C LEU A 247 -15.00 -12.14 21.72
N ALA A 248 -16.03 -12.78 22.27
CA ALA A 248 -16.29 -12.80 23.70
C ALA A 248 -15.13 -13.51 24.40
N SER A 249 -14.07 -12.76 24.74
CA SER A 249 -13.13 -13.15 25.77
C SER A 249 -13.47 -12.34 27.02
N SER A 250 -13.96 -13.04 28.02
CA SER A 250 -14.03 -12.61 29.40
C SER A 250 -12.67 -12.05 29.85
N GLY A 251 -12.61 -10.73 30.00
CA GLY A 251 -11.44 -10.01 30.46
C GLY A 251 -11.72 -8.52 30.37
N GLN A 252 -12.16 -7.94 31.48
CA GLN A 252 -12.37 -6.50 31.62
C GLN A 252 -11.11 -5.72 31.24
N LEU A 253 -11.11 -5.16 30.03
CA LEU A 253 -10.32 -3.98 29.67
C LEU A 253 -11.33 -2.91 29.28
N THR A 254 -11.39 -1.85 30.09
CA THR A 254 -12.29 -0.72 29.90
C THR A 254 -11.95 0.00 28.60
N SER A 255 -12.64 -0.34 27.51
CA SER A 255 -12.54 0.36 26.23
C SER A 255 -13.43 1.60 26.25
N LYS A 256 -12.84 2.75 26.58
CA LYS A 256 -13.38 4.05 26.15
C LYS A 256 -13.02 4.28 24.67
N TRP A 257 -13.59 3.46 23.78
CA TRP A 257 -13.72 3.84 22.38
C TRP A 257 -15.18 4.23 22.17
N SER A 258 -15.48 5.49 22.45
CA SER A 258 -16.76 6.07 22.08
C SER A 258 -16.90 5.97 20.56
N ASN A 259 -18.00 5.36 20.10
CA ASN A 259 -18.50 5.50 18.74
C ASN A 259 -18.83 6.98 18.46
N GLN A 260 -17.80 7.77 18.18
CA GLN A 260 -17.95 9.08 17.57
C GLN A 260 -17.80 8.90 16.07
N THR A 261 -18.93 8.60 15.40
CA THR A 261 -19.13 8.97 14.01
C THR A 261 -19.27 10.49 13.92
N THR A 262 -18.22 11.24 14.29
CA THR A 262 -18.15 12.67 14.00
C THR A 262 -18.00 12.81 12.49
N ALA A 263 -19.04 13.34 11.85
CA ALA A 263 -18.94 13.84 10.49
C ALA A 263 -17.66 14.69 10.37
N TRP A 264 -16.86 14.44 9.33
CA TRP A 264 -15.65 15.21 9.07
C TRP A 264 -16.01 16.71 9.03
N PRO A 265 -15.40 17.57 9.87
CA PRO A 265 -15.75 18.98 9.90
C PRO A 265 -15.48 19.62 8.54
N LYS A 266 -16.50 20.24 7.92
CA LYS A 266 -16.37 20.96 6.63
C LYS A 266 -15.16 21.92 6.61
N SER A 267 -14.83 22.51 7.75
CA SER A 267 -13.70 23.43 7.93
C SER A 267 -12.30 22.80 7.76
N ARG A 268 -12.17 21.47 7.85
CA ARG A 268 -10.90 20.77 7.57
C ARG A 268 -10.70 20.47 6.09
N CYS A 269 -11.77 20.19 5.34
CA CYS A 269 -11.67 19.90 3.90
C CYS A 269 -11.23 21.12 3.08
N LEU A 270 -11.74 22.31 3.40
CA LEU A 270 -11.53 23.53 2.60
C LEU A 270 -10.08 24.05 2.63
N ARG A 271 -9.22 23.60 3.56
CA ARG A 271 -7.81 24.02 3.60
C ARG A 271 -6.94 23.33 2.54
N GLN A 272 -7.35 22.17 2.04
CA GLN A 272 -6.60 21.40 1.03
C GLN A 272 -7.07 21.63 -0.41
N ALA A 273 -8.22 22.30 -0.60
CA ALA A 273 -8.82 22.54 -1.92
C ALA A 273 -8.41 23.88 -2.56
N ARG A 274 -7.20 24.40 -2.30
CA ARG A 274 -6.68 25.52 -3.11
C ARG A 274 -6.24 24.95 -4.46
N PRO A 275 -6.79 25.43 -5.59
CA PRO A 275 -6.30 25.01 -6.89
C PRO A 275 -4.84 25.44 -7.02
N HIS A 276 -3.97 24.52 -7.44
CA HIS A 276 -2.67 24.89 -7.98
C HIS A 276 -2.93 25.83 -9.16
N ALA A 277 -2.53 27.10 -9.02
CA ALA A 277 -2.49 28.03 -10.12
C ALA A 277 -1.62 27.42 -11.22
N SER A 278 -2.16 27.32 -12.44
CA SER A 278 -1.40 26.97 -13.63
C SER A 278 -0.17 27.88 -13.74
N PRO A 279 1.00 27.37 -14.16
CA PRO A 279 2.14 28.24 -14.46
C PRO A 279 1.72 29.18 -15.60
N GLY A 280 1.79 30.48 -15.33
CA GLY A 280 1.45 31.53 -16.29
C GLY A 280 2.25 31.40 -17.58
N GLY A 281 1.58 31.74 -18.69
CA GLY A 281 2.18 31.82 -20.01
C GLY A 281 3.35 32.79 -20.03
N LEU A 282 4.40 32.41 -20.77
CA LEU A 282 5.47 33.31 -21.16
C LEU A 282 4.94 34.34 -22.16
N PRO A 283 5.30 35.64 -22.04
CA PRO A 283 4.98 36.61 -23.05
C PRO A 283 5.88 36.39 -24.27
N THR A 284 5.26 36.36 -25.44
CA THR A 284 5.94 36.40 -26.73
C THR A 284 6.57 37.77 -26.93
N SER A 285 7.88 37.78 -27.15
CA SER A 285 8.62 38.83 -27.87
C SER A 285 9.23 38.21 -29.11
#